data_AF-A0A444ZVC4-F1
#
_entry.id   AF-A0A444ZVC4-F1
#
_cell.length_a   1.000
_cell.length_b   1.000
_cell.length_c   1.000
_cell.angle_alpha   90.00
_cell.angle_beta   90.00
_cell.angle_gamma   90.00
#
_symmetry.space_group_name_H-M   'P 1'
#
loop_
_entity.id
_entity.type
_entity.pdbx_description
1 polymer ?
#
loop_
_entity_poly.entity_id
_entity_poly.type
_entity_poly.pdbx_seq_one_letter_code
_entity_poly.pdbx_strand_id
1 'polypeptide(L)'
;MVVEDQYFQQMERENDGERTVLLTDGISLPVRWDKTVIVVMNEVRVSSPYHPDSVVGGTPAANERVKKVLDFERKRLQLRSSSGQ
;
A
#
# COMPACT_ATOMS: atom_id res chain seq x y z
N MET A 1 10.72 10.88 -11.70
CA MET A 1 10.40 10.17 -10.44
C MET A 1 9.05 10.69 -9.91
N VAL A 2 7.97 10.50 -10.69
CA VAL A 2 6.61 11.07 -10.43
C VAL A 2 5.48 10.06 -10.65
N VAL A 3 5.80 8.85 -11.14
CA VAL A 3 4.78 7.85 -11.52
C VAL A 3 4.20 7.14 -10.29
N GLU A 4 5.05 6.84 -9.30
CA GLU A 4 4.64 6.14 -8.07
C GLU A 4 3.67 6.98 -7.24
N ASP A 5 3.95 8.28 -7.09
CA ASP A 5 3.13 9.20 -6.31
C ASP A 5 1.72 9.35 -6.89
N GLN A 6 1.62 9.44 -8.23
CA GLN A 6 0.34 9.52 -8.95
C GLN A 6 -0.49 8.23 -8.82
N TYR A 7 0.13 7.05 -8.78
CA TYR A 7 -0.60 5.78 -8.66
C TYR A 7 -1.28 5.64 -7.30
N PHE A 8 -0.57 5.97 -6.21
CA PHE A 8 -1.18 5.90 -4.88
C PHE A 8 -2.24 7.00 -4.67
N GLN A 9 -2.04 8.20 -5.23
CA GLN A 9 -3.08 9.24 -5.26
C GLN A 9 -4.29 8.84 -6.13
N GLN A 10 -4.07 8.07 -7.19
CA GLN A 10 -5.13 7.50 -8.01
C GLN A 10 -5.89 6.41 -7.25
N MET A 11 -5.18 5.54 -6.52
CA MET A 11 -5.80 4.60 -5.58
C MET A 11 -6.62 5.34 -4.53
N GLU A 12 -6.12 6.39 -3.90
CA GLU A 12 -6.89 7.19 -2.95
C GLU A 12 -8.21 7.70 -3.56
N ARG A 13 -8.16 8.23 -4.79
CA ARG A 13 -9.35 8.71 -5.51
C ARG A 13 -10.35 7.61 -5.86
N GLU A 14 -9.87 6.40 -6.11
CA GLU A 14 -10.71 5.24 -6.46
C GLU A 14 -11.23 4.47 -5.25
N ASN A 15 -10.72 4.74 -4.04
CA ASN A 15 -11.02 3.95 -2.83
C ASN A 15 -11.73 4.79 -1.75
N ASP A 16 -13.05 4.94 -1.86
CA ASP A 16 -13.91 5.65 -0.89
C ASP A 16 -14.57 4.69 0.16
N GLY A 17 -13.87 3.67 0.67
CA GLY A 17 -14.49 2.73 1.63
C GLY A 17 -13.64 1.58 2.18
N GLU A 18 -14.26 0.72 3.01
CA GLU A 18 -13.68 -0.50 3.59
C GLU A 18 -13.51 -1.58 2.52
N ARG A 19 -12.29 -2.10 2.30
CA ARG A 19 -11.98 -3.10 1.26
C ARG A 19 -10.91 -4.08 1.72
N THR A 20 -11.19 -5.37 1.61
CA THR A 20 -10.16 -6.41 1.73
C THR A 20 -9.24 -6.37 0.52
N VAL A 21 -7.94 -6.12 0.71
CA VAL A 21 -6.93 -6.28 -0.36
C VAL A 21 -6.15 -7.57 -0.16
N LEU A 22 -5.90 -8.27 -1.26
CA LEU A 22 -5.07 -9.47 -1.26
C LEU A 22 -3.61 -9.04 -1.17
N LEU A 23 -2.96 -9.26 -0.02
CA LEU A 23 -1.55 -8.96 0.15
C LEU A 23 -0.75 -10.23 -0.17
N THR A 24 -0.49 -10.43 -1.46
CA THR A 24 0.30 -11.53 -2.07
C THR A 24 -0.15 -12.97 -1.72
N ASP A 25 0.07 -13.89 -2.67
CA ASP A 25 -0.13 -15.36 -2.60
C ASP A 25 -1.34 -15.94 -1.81
N GLY A 26 -2.45 -15.20 -1.68
CA GLY A 26 -3.71 -15.72 -1.13
C GLY A 26 -3.99 -15.35 0.32
N ILE A 27 -3.15 -14.51 0.95
CA ILE A 27 -3.45 -13.94 2.27
C ILE A 27 -4.19 -12.62 2.08
N SER A 28 -5.49 -12.63 2.35
CA SER A 28 -6.33 -11.43 2.37
C SER A 28 -6.28 -10.79 3.76
N LEU A 29 -5.73 -9.58 3.88
CA LEU A 29 -5.85 -8.84 5.14
C LEU A 29 -6.97 -7.79 4.99
N PRO A 30 -7.86 -7.63 5.99
CA PRO A 30 -8.78 -6.50 6.03
C PRO A 30 -8.00 -5.20 5.99
N VAL A 31 -8.37 -4.35 5.05
CA VAL A 31 -7.81 -3.02 4.87
C VAL A 31 -8.96 -2.02 4.79
N ARG A 32 -8.73 -0.82 5.29
CA ARG A 32 -9.64 0.30 5.10
C ARG A 32 -8.88 1.57 4.79
N TRP A 33 -9.52 2.46 4.06
CA TRP A 33 -9.02 3.80 3.84
C TRP A 33 -9.59 4.74 4.90
N ASP A 34 -8.70 5.46 5.58
CA ASP A 34 -8.99 6.58 6.48
C ASP A 34 -8.43 7.85 5.82
N LYS A 35 -9.22 8.42 4.90
CA LYS A 35 -8.78 9.48 3.99
C LYS A 35 -7.56 9.00 3.19
N THR A 36 -6.42 9.68 3.35
CA THR A 36 -5.13 9.32 2.72
C THR A 36 -4.41 8.16 3.43
N VAL A 37 -4.93 7.64 4.55
CA VAL A 37 -4.24 6.61 5.35
C VAL A 37 -4.81 5.23 5.06
N ILE A 38 -3.95 4.30 4.67
CA ILE A 38 -4.31 2.88 4.56
C ILE A 38 -4.16 2.25 5.94
N VAL A 39 -5.23 1.67 6.47
CA VAL A 39 -5.22 0.96 7.75
C VAL A 39 -5.36 -0.54 7.51
N VAL A 40 -4.33 -1.29 7.86
CA VAL A 40 -4.26 -2.76 7.72
C VAL A 40 -4.57 -3.42 9.05
N MET A 41 -5.52 -4.36 9.07
CA MET A 41 -5.95 -5.10 10.27
C MET A 41 -6.37 -4.20 11.45
N ASN A 42 -6.71 -2.93 11.18
CA ASN A 42 -6.93 -1.90 12.20
C ASN A 42 -5.72 -1.60 13.13
N GLU A 43 -4.53 -2.11 12.80
CA GLU A 43 -3.33 -2.02 13.64
C GLU A 43 -2.22 -1.21 12.98
N VAL A 44 -1.98 -1.44 11.70
CA VAL A 44 -0.90 -0.80 10.94
C VAL A 44 -1.47 0.30 10.07
N ARG A 45 -0.83 1.46 10.08
CA ARG A 45 -1.21 2.65 9.31
C ARG A 45 -0.11 2.98 8.32
N VAL A 46 -0.49 3.23 7.08
CA VAL A 46 0.42 3.70 6.02
C VAL A 46 -0.11 5.03 5.51
N SER A 47 0.64 6.09 5.75
CA SER A 47 0.26 7.43 5.31
C SER A 47 0.95 7.79 3.99
N SER A 48 0.38 8.71 3.23
CA SER A 48 1.08 9.36 2.12
C SER A 48 2.45 9.89 2.58
N PRO A 49 3.55 9.67 1.82
CA PRO A 49 3.61 9.24 0.42
C PRO A 49 3.77 7.71 0.22
N TYR A 50 3.31 6.90 1.18
CA TYR A 50 3.31 5.43 1.14
C TYR A 50 4.71 4.83 0.94
N HIS A 51 5.68 5.41 1.64
CA HIS A 51 7.03 4.86 1.76
C HIS A 51 7.09 3.85 2.92
N PRO A 52 8.10 2.97 2.95
CA PRO A 52 8.34 2.10 4.09
C PRO A 52 8.44 2.84 5.43
N ASP A 53 8.96 4.08 5.41
CA ASP A 53 9.06 4.97 6.57
C ASP A 53 7.71 5.55 7.03
N SER A 54 6.70 5.50 6.15
CA SER A 54 5.34 5.95 6.44
C SER A 54 4.47 4.87 7.10
N VAL A 55 5.04 3.68 7.37
CA VAL A 55 4.39 2.54 8.01
C VAL A 55 4.57 2.63 9.53
N VAL A 56 3.48 2.78 10.26
CA VAL A 56 3.46 2.96 11.72
C VAL A 56 2.36 2.14 12.39
N GLY A 57 2.50 1.85 13.69
CA GLY A 57 1.52 1.08 14.47
C GLY A 57 1.75 -0.43 14.45
N GLY A 58 0.84 -1.20 15.06
CA GLY A 58 0.92 -2.67 15.13
C GLY A 58 2.19 -3.24 15.77
N THR A 59 2.40 -4.55 15.58
CA THR A 59 3.62 -5.23 16.04
C THR A 59 4.79 -4.97 15.07
N PRO A 60 6.06 -5.04 15.53
CA PRO A 60 7.21 -4.93 14.63
C PRO A 60 7.15 -5.92 13.45
N ALA A 61 6.69 -7.15 13.69
CA ALA A 61 6.53 -8.16 12.65
C ALA A 61 5.48 -7.78 11.60
N ALA A 62 4.37 -7.14 12.00
CA ALA A 62 3.34 -6.67 11.08
C ALA A 62 3.84 -5.52 10.20
N ASN A 63 4.55 -4.55 10.78
CA ASN A 63 5.16 -3.45 10.02
C ASN A 63 6.15 -3.95 8.97
N GLU A 64 7.03 -4.89 9.33
CA GLU A 64 8.01 -5.42 8.37
C GLU A 64 7.34 -6.15 7.20
N ARG A 65 6.20 -6.82 7.43
CA ARG A 65 5.40 -7.42 6.34
C ARG A 65 4.78 -6.34 5.44
N VAL A 66 4.17 -5.30 6.02
CA VAL A 66 3.53 -4.22 5.24
C VAL A 66 4.56 -3.44 4.42
N LYS A 67 5.75 -3.15 4.98
CA LYS A 67 6.86 -2.53 4.24
C LYS A 67 7.29 -3.38 3.04
N LYS A 68 7.42 -4.69 3.22
CA LYS A 68 7.74 -5.61 2.11
C LYS A 68 6.67 -5.56 1.03
N VAL A 69 5.39 -5.59 1.39
CA VAL A 69 4.30 -5.53 0.39
C VAL A 69 4.33 -4.22 -0.38
N LEU A 70 4.52 -3.08 0.30
CA LEU A 70 4.67 -1.78 -0.37
C LEU A 70 5.85 -1.79 -1.35
N ASP A 71 7.00 -2.31 -0.96
CA ASP A 71 8.19 -2.42 -1.84
C ASP A 71 7.92 -3.34 -3.05
N PHE A 72 7.29 -4.49 -2.83
CA PHE A 72 6.89 -5.41 -3.91
C PHE A 72 5.92 -4.74 -4.89
N GLU A 73 4.92 -4.03 -4.38
CA GLU A 73 3.91 -3.41 -5.24
C GLU A 73 4.49 -2.24 -6.04
N ARG A 74 5.39 -1.45 -5.44
CA ARG A 74 6.16 -0.42 -6.13
C ARG A 74 7.02 -1.00 -7.25
N LYS A 75 7.76 -2.08 -6.98
CA LYS A 75 8.56 -2.78 -8.00
C LYS A 75 7.69 -3.35 -9.11
N ARG A 76 6.55 -3.97 -8.77
CA ARG A 76 5.59 -4.50 -9.75
C ARG A 76 5.06 -3.40 -10.68
N LEU A 77 4.80 -2.22 -10.14
CA LEU A 77 4.37 -1.05 -10.91
C LEU A 77 5.48 -0.53 -11.83
N GLN A 78 6.71 -0.40 -11.35
CA GLN A 78 7.84 0.02 -12.19
C GLN A 78 8.07 -0.96 -13.35
N LEU A 79 7.95 -2.27 -13.13
CA LEU A 79 8.06 -3.27 -14.19
C LEU A 79 6.96 -3.13 -15.26
N ARG A 80 5.74 -2.72 -14.87
CA ARG A 80 4.63 -2.45 -15.81
C ARG A 80 4.82 -1.14 -16.58
N SER A 81 5.45 -0.13 -15.98
CA SER A 81 5.80 1.12 -16.69
C SER A 81 6.92 0.93 -17.72
N SER A 82 7.74 -0.13 -17.57
CA SER A 82 8.82 -0.48 -18.51
C SER A 82 8.35 -1.24 -19.75
N SER A 83 7.07 -1.61 -19.86
CA SER A 83 6.54 -2.38 -21.01
C SER A 83 6.01 -1.52 -22.16
N GLY A 84 6.35 -0.22 -22.17
CA GLY A 84 5.87 0.76 -23.15
C GLY A 84 6.98 1.48 -23.92
N GLN A 85 8.01 0.76 -24.37
CA GLN A 85 8.95 1.24 -25.41
C GLN A 85 9.00 0.27 -26.57
#